data_AF-A0A9E5UI38-F1
#
_entry.id   AF-A0A9E5UI38-F1
#
_cell.length_a   1.000
_cell.length_b   1.000
_cell.length_c   1.000
_cell.angle_alpha   90.00
_cell.angle_beta   90.00
_cell.angle_gamma   90.00
#
_symmetry.space_group_name_H-M   'P 1'
#
loop_
_entity.id
_entity.type
_entity.pdbx_description
1 polymer ?
#
loop_
_entity_poly.entity_id
_entity_poly.type
_entity_poly.pdbx_seq_one_letter_code
_entity_poly.pdbx_strand_id
1 'polypeptide(L)'
;MRAIRFAALLLSTCLSASPVLAADDAATLAKRLADPDAGVRASAASALWTLAGKTPAAVEPFRSALRTALDDPDGAVAMNAAGALATMKEPEQSLAPSRRRVLQSPGQKTYVAFLAARGLIGIDAPATLAPPLLRYLEETAAARKRGGSRENVHLARRALERLVDTKDRSTLEPIRDQLRITQSAWAELLPILNRFSPKPGDWTRVLLDHTAHADGDTVYVAWTLLGEQSDPASIALWTPKAASALKSPGSRDHAMRALAAVAGRATAGLPELAAIASDASASEEQRLRAVEILGRAADTRSEGRVPEATQAAKAQWLAACEPVLKAGKPGKPFDTCLAPASSAILDGKERARYLASWLAANPDPGAKVELLGRLEGLWSEAFDVTDTVRAELASNDPRVKTAAEKALDRIRPAWRESGARAAKQAASPAAKAAPAAGGPGADGAALYAAIRVGDVAKVKSLVTRANVAQPVRFPGMATPPLPLVVAVNYCGIPTVTPAQLAEIVAHMVSVGADPEVKDAQGQNLFDRARYACPPEVMKALQGG
;
A
#
# COMPACT_ATOMS: atom_id res chain seq x y z
N MET A 1 -8.08 50.48 -39.25
CA MET A 1 -7.43 49.15 -39.07
C MET A 1 -7.45 48.60 -37.62
N ARG A 2 -7.51 49.40 -36.55
CA ARG A 2 -7.66 48.89 -35.16
C ARG A 2 -9.08 48.43 -34.78
N ALA A 3 -10.13 48.97 -35.40
CA ALA A 3 -11.53 48.67 -35.06
C ALA A 3 -12.01 47.28 -35.52
N ILE A 4 -11.47 46.75 -36.62
CA ILE A 4 -11.92 45.45 -37.19
C ILE A 4 -11.31 44.26 -36.42
N ARG A 5 -10.09 44.41 -35.88
CA ARG A 5 -9.50 43.42 -34.97
C ARG A 5 -10.24 43.32 -33.63
N PHE A 6 -10.92 44.39 -33.20
CA PHE A 6 -11.72 44.39 -31.97
C PHE A 6 -13.07 43.67 -32.13
N ALA A 7 -13.71 43.78 -33.30
CA ALA A 7 -14.99 43.10 -33.58
C ALA A 7 -14.83 41.57 -33.70
N ALA A 8 -13.73 41.08 -34.28
CA ALA A 8 -13.44 39.64 -34.36
C ALA A 8 -13.06 39.04 -33.00
N LEU A 9 -12.46 39.82 -32.09
CA LEU A 9 -12.14 39.39 -30.73
C LEU A 9 -13.40 39.35 -29.85
N LEU A 10 -14.32 40.30 -30.03
CA LEU A 10 -15.60 40.36 -29.30
C LEU A 10 -16.56 39.23 -29.68
N LEU A 11 -16.57 38.78 -30.95
CA LEU A 11 -17.38 37.61 -31.34
C LEU A 11 -16.85 36.30 -30.73
N SER A 12 -15.56 36.20 -30.40
CA SER A 12 -15.01 35.01 -29.77
C SER A 12 -15.39 34.88 -28.27
N THR A 13 -15.81 35.97 -27.63
CA THR A 13 -16.18 36.02 -26.21
C THR A 13 -17.69 36.06 -25.94
N CYS A 14 -18.52 36.22 -26.97
CA CYS A 14 -19.99 36.30 -26.85
C CYS A 14 -20.72 35.13 -27.52
N LEU A 15 -20.18 33.91 -27.47
CA LEU A 15 -20.97 32.73 -27.88
C LEU A 15 -22.12 32.54 -26.89
N SER A 16 -23.33 32.78 -27.37
CA SER A 16 -24.56 32.83 -26.58
C SER A 16 -25.14 31.43 -26.32
N ALA A 17 -25.84 31.28 -25.18
CA ALA A 17 -26.34 29.99 -24.70
C ALA A 17 -27.60 29.48 -25.43
N SER A 18 -28.19 30.27 -26.33
CA SER A 18 -29.43 29.93 -27.04
C SER A 18 -29.15 29.28 -28.39
N PRO A 19 -29.81 28.15 -28.74
CA PRO A 19 -29.55 27.42 -29.98
C PRO A 19 -29.90 28.18 -31.26
N VAL A 20 -30.87 29.10 -31.21
CA VAL A 20 -31.25 29.95 -32.36
C VAL A 20 -30.15 30.98 -32.67
N LEU A 21 -29.65 31.68 -31.65
CA LEU A 21 -28.55 32.64 -31.82
C LEU A 21 -27.27 31.95 -32.31
N ALA A 22 -27.00 30.74 -31.82
CA ALA A 22 -25.88 29.93 -32.30
C ALA A 22 -25.99 29.60 -33.81
N ALA A 23 -27.18 29.41 -34.35
CA ALA A 23 -27.38 29.14 -35.78
C ALA A 23 -27.13 30.39 -36.64
N ASP A 24 -27.59 31.56 -36.20
CA ASP A 24 -27.36 32.84 -36.90
C ASP A 24 -25.87 33.23 -36.86
N ASP A 25 -25.21 33.01 -35.72
CA ASP A 25 -23.77 33.17 -35.57
C ASP A 25 -23.01 32.24 -36.52
N ALA A 26 -23.38 30.95 -36.56
CA ALA A 26 -22.77 29.97 -37.47
C ALA A 26 -22.93 30.38 -38.94
N ALA A 27 -24.11 30.85 -39.35
CA ALA A 27 -24.37 31.30 -40.71
C ALA A 27 -23.50 32.51 -41.09
N THR A 28 -23.35 33.46 -40.16
CA THR A 28 -22.50 34.64 -40.36
C THR A 28 -21.04 34.26 -40.49
N LEU A 29 -20.55 33.37 -39.62
CA LEU A 29 -19.17 32.89 -39.66
C LEU A 29 -18.89 32.06 -40.92
N ALA A 30 -19.84 31.23 -41.37
CA ALA A 30 -19.69 30.43 -42.58
C ALA A 30 -19.51 31.30 -43.83
N LYS A 31 -20.23 32.43 -43.94
CA LYS A 31 -20.02 33.41 -45.02
C LYS A 31 -18.61 34.00 -45.00
N ARG A 32 -18.02 34.19 -43.82
CA ARG A 32 -16.66 34.74 -43.64
C ARG A 32 -15.55 33.75 -43.99
N LEU A 33 -15.87 32.48 -44.26
CA LEU A 33 -14.90 31.53 -44.84
C LEU A 33 -14.51 31.88 -46.27
N ALA A 34 -15.23 32.76 -46.96
CA ALA A 34 -14.89 33.24 -48.31
C ALA A 34 -14.32 34.68 -48.33
N ASP A 35 -13.99 35.24 -47.16
CA ASP A 35 -13.46 36.60 -47.07
C ASP A 35 -12.07 36.70 -47.75
N PRO A 36 -11.75 37.79 -48.49
CA PRO A 36 -10.45 37.94 -49.13
C PRO A 36 -9.28 37.94 -48.13
N ASP A 37 -9.49 38.38 -46.88
CA ASP A 37 -8.46 38.42 -45.85
C ASP A 37 -8.29 37.05 -45.15
N ALA A 38 -7.10 36.46 -45.23
CA ALA A 38 -6.80 35.16 -44.63
C ALA A 38 -6.95 35.14 -43.10
N GLY A 39 -6.69 36.27 -42.43
CA GLY A 39 -6.89 36.41 -40.99
C GLY A 39 -8.37 36.34 -40.62
N VAL A 40 -9.25 37.00 -41.39
CA VAL A 40 -10.71 36.92 -41.21
C VAL A 40 -11.19 35.48 -41.43
N ARG A 41 -10.76 34.83 -42.51
CA ARG A 41 -11.09 33.42 -42.75
C ARG A 41 -10.63 32.50 -41.63
N ALA A 42 -9.40 32.69 -41.13
CA ALA A 42 -8.84 31.85 -40.07
C ALA A 42 -9.60 32.04 -38.75
N SER A 43 -9.96 33.27 -38.41
CA SER A 43 -10.81 33.58 -37.25
C SER A 43 -12.21 32.99 -37.39
N ALA A 44 -12.82 33.09 -38.57
CA ALA A 44 -14.13 32.50 -38.85
C ALA A 44 -14.11 30.97 -38.70
N ALA A 45 -13.13 30.29 -39.29
CA ALA A 45 -12.94 28.86 -39.15
C ALA A 45 -12.69 28.44 -37.69
N SER A 46 -11.88 29.21 -36.93
CA SER A 46 -11.61 28.96 -35.51
C SER A 46 -12.88 29.10 -34.66
N ALA A 47 -13.69 30.12 -34.93
CA ALA A 47 -14.95 30.34 -34.23
C ALA A 47 -15.97 29.24 -34.54
N LEU A 48 -16.06 28.81 -35.81
CA LEU A 48 -16.88 27.66 -36.21
C LEU A 48 -16.43 26.36 -35.55
N TRP A 49 -15.13 26.13 -35.40
CA TRP A 49 -14.63 24.97 -34.67
C TRP A 49 -15.02 25.01 -33.18
N THR A 50 -14.86 26.17 -32.54
CA THR A 50 -15.29 26.37 -31.15
C THR A 50 -16.79 26.13 -30.99
N LEU A 51 -17.59 26.67 -31.90
CA LEU A 51 -19.03 26.50 -31.91
C LEU A 51 -19.43 25.04 -32.16
N ALA A 52 -18.77 24.34 -33.08
CA ALA A 52 -19.01 22.92 -33.32
C ALA A 52 -18.74 22.07 -32.06
N GLY A 53 -17.79 22.48 -31.21
CA GLY A 53 -17.51 21.82 -29.94
C GLY A 53 -18.60 21.97 -28.88
N LYS A 54 -19.40 23.04 -28.97
CA LYS A 54 -20.48 23.35 -28.01
C LYS A 54 -21.85 22.93 -28.56
N THR A 55 -22.09 23.24 -29.83
CA THR A 55 -23.39 23.12 -30.50
C THR A 55 -23.20 22.59 -31.94
N PRO A 56 -22.84 21.31 -32.13
CA PRO A 56 -22.57 20.75 -33.47
C PRO A 56 -23.71 20.97 -34.47
N ALA A 57 -24.97 20.86 -34.02
CA ALA A 57 -26.16 21.02 -34.85
C ALA A 57 -26.28 22.43 -35.48
N ALA A 58 -25.74 23.47 -34.86
CA ALA A 58 -25.74 24.82 -35.41
C ALA A 58 -24.75 24.98 -36.59
N VAL A 59 -23.68 24.19 -36.60
CA VAL A 59 -22.64 24.24 -37.63
C VAL A 59 -22.89 23.25 -38.77
N GLU A 60 -23.64 22.18 -38.50
CA GLU A 60 -23.94 21.10 -39.46
C GLU A 60 -24.40 21.58 -40.85
N PRO A 61 -25.28 22.58 -41.00
CA PRO A 61 -25.70 23.08 -42.32
C PRO A 61 -24.54 23.63 -43.17
N PHE A 62 -23.44 24.04 -42.52
CA PHE A 62 -22.27 24.64 -43.17
C PHE A 62 -21.13 23.65 -43.38
N ARG A 63 -21.37 22.35 -43.22
CA ARG A 63 -20.38 21.28 -43.46
C ARG A 63 -19.73 21.39 -44.85
N SER A 64 -20.50 21.71 -45.89
CA SER A 64 -19.98 21.87 -47.25
C SER A 64 -18.99 23.04 -47.36
N ALA A 65 -19.30 24.19 -46.76
CA ALA A 65 -18.40 25.34 -46.73
C ALA A 65 -17.10 25.04 -45.99
N LEU A 66 -17.17 24.29 -44.89
CA LEU A 66 -15.99 23.82 -44.16
C LEU A 66 -15.16 22.83 -44.98
N ARG A 67 -15.79 21.94 -45.76
CA ARG A 67 -15.08 21.05 -46.69
C ARG A 67 -14.34 21.83 -47.77
N THR A 68 -14.94 22.87 -48.35
CA THR A 68 -14.25 23.78 -49.27
C THR A 68 -13.06 24.47 -48.59
N ALA A 69 -13.22 24.92 -47.34
CA ALA A 69 -12.15 25.55 -46.58
C ALA A 69 -10.98 24.59 -46.23
N LEU A 70 -11.15 23.27 -46.36
CA LEU A 70 -10.02 22.33 -46.26
C LEU A 70 -8.96 22.56 -47.33
N ASP A 71 -9.30 23.19 -48.45
CA ASP A 71 -8.39 23.49 -49.57
C ASP A 71 -7.90 24.95 -49.58
N ASP A 72 -8.16 25.71 -48.52
CA ASP A 72 -7.62 27.06 -48.38
C ASP A 72 -6.08 27.03 -48.43
N PRO A 73 -5.45 28.00 -49.13
CA PRO A 73 -4.00 28.14 -49.16
C PRO A 73 -3.42 28.51 -47.78
N ASP A 74 -4.18 29.17 -46.91
CA ASP A 74 -3.76 29.46 -45.55
C ASP A 74 -3.96 28.23 -44.65
N GLY A 75 -2.85 27.72 -44.10
CA GLY A 75 -2.87 26.52 -43.28
C GLY A 75 -3.68 26.65 -42.00
N ALA A 76 -3.83 27.86 -41.44
CA ALA A 76 -4.64 28.05 -40.24
C ALA A 76 -6.14 27.92 -40.56
N VAL A 77 -6.58 28.43 -41.71
CA VAL A 77 -7.96 28.23 -42.20
C VAL A 77 -8.22 26.73 -42.37
N ALA A 78 -7.36 26.03 -43.12
CA ALA A 78 -7.51 24.61 -43.40
C ALA A 78 -7.53 23.75 -42.13
N MET A 79 -6.65 24.01 -41.15
CA MET A 79 -6.60 23.23 -39.91
C MET A 79 -7.74 23.53 -38.96
N ASN A 80 -8.22 24.77 -38.91
CA ASN A 80 -9.42 25.11 -38.13
C ASN A 80 -10.68 24.49 -38.75
N ALA A 81 -10.79 24.50 -40.09
CA ALA A 81 -11.90 23.84 -40.80
C ALA A 81 -11.87 22.32 -40.58
N ALA A 82 -10.70 21.69 -40.67
CA ALA A 82 -10.51 20.28 -40.36
C ALA A 82 -10.86 19.97 -38.88
N GLY A 83 -10.53 20.87 -37.96
CA GLY A 83 -10.91 20.79 -36.55
C GLY A 83 -12.43 20.79 -36.36
N ALA A 84 -13.13 21.73 -37.00
CA ALA A 84 -14.59 21.81 -36.96
C ALA A 84 -15.24 20.53 -37.52
N LEU A 85 -14.79 20.06 -38.69
CA LEU A 85 -15.29 18.84 -39.32
C LEU A 85 -15.05 17.59 -38.46
N ALA A 86 -13.86 17.45 -37.86
CA ALA A 86 -13.56 16.34 -36.96
C ALA A 86 -14.48 16.35 -35.72
N THR A 87 -14.76 17.52 -35.14
CA THR A 87 -15.73 17.66 -34.03
C THR A 87 -17.12 17.20 -34.46
N MET A 88 -17.52 17.49 -35.70
CA MET A 88 -18.75 17.02 -36.34
C MET A 88 -18.64 15.58 -36.92
N LYS A 89 -17.68 14.79 -36.42
CA LYS A 89 -17.49 13.36 -36.74
C LYS A 89 -17.22 13.06 -38.21
N GLU A 90 -16.64 14.00 -38.95
CA GLU A 90 -16.08 13.70 -40.27
C GLU A 90 -14.95 12.65 -40.14
N PRO A 91 -14.90 11.60 -40.98
CA PRO A 91 -13.87 10.58 -40.90
C PRO A 91 -12.46 11.15 -41.03
N GLU A 92 -11.54 10.76 -40.13
CA GLU A 92 -10.18 11.32 -40.11
C GLU A 92 -9.41 11.10 -41.43
N GLN A 93 -9.70 10.01 -42.15
CA GLN A 93 -9.10 9.70 -43.44
C GLN A 93 -9.45 10.71 -44.53
N SER A 94 -10.65 11.32 -44.50
CA SER A 94 -11.03 12.35 -45.48
C SER A 94 -10.37 13.70 -45.20
N LEU A 95 -9.95 13.93 -43.95
CA LEU A 95 -9.23 15.13 -43.53
C LEU A 95 -7.72 15.05 -43.77
N ALA A 96 -7.18 13.83 -43.97
CA ALA A 96 -5.76 13.59 -44.09
C ALA A 96 -5.07 14.33 -45.25
N PRO A 97 -5.62 14.43 -46.47
CA PRO A 97 -4.95 15.13 -47.58
C PRO A 97 -4.65 16.61 -47.27
N SER A 98 -5.61 17.32 -46.68
CA SER A 98 -5.44 18.72 -46.26
C SER A 98 -4.37 18.86 -45.18
N ARG A 99 -4.38 17.98 -44.17
CA ARG A 99 -3.38 17.96 -43.09
C ARG A 99 -1.97 17.70 -43.62
N ARG A 100 -1.80 16.74 -44.54
CA ARG A 100 -0.50 16.46 -45.19
C ARG A 100 0.00 17.67 -45.96
N ARG A 101 -0.87 18.29 -46.75
CA ARG A 101 -0.54 19.52 -47.50
C ARG A 101 -0.04 20.60 -46.56
N VAL A 102 -0.77 20.89 -45.48
CA VAL A 102 -0.35 21.88 -44.48
C VAL A 102 0.98 21.51 -43.86
N LEU A 103 1.20 20.24 -43.51
CA LEU A 103 2.45 19.81 -42.88
C LEU A 103 3.67 19.90 -43.82
N GLN A 104 3.47 19.73 -45.13
CA GLN A 104 4.52 19.83 -46.15
C GLN A 104 4.80 21.28 -46.58
N SER A 105 3.88 22.21 -46.31
CA SER A 105 4.07 23.62 -46.64
C SER A 105 5.16 24.26 -45.76
N PRO A 106 6.13 24.97 -46.34
CA PRO A 106 7.16 25.67 -45.57
C PRO A 106 6.56 26.86 -44.79
N GLY A 107 7.21 27.25 -43.69
CA GLY A 107 6.88 28.47 -42.95
C GLY A 107 5.58 28.43 -42.13
N GLN A 108 4.96 27.26 -41.95
CA GLN A 108 3.77 27.14 -41.11
C GLN A 108 4.07 27.50 -39.65
N LYS A 109 3.11 28.18 -39.01
CA LYS A 109 3.16 28.45 -37.57
C LYS A 109 3.20 27.13 -36.79
N THR A 110 3.93 27.09 -35.67
CA THR A 110 4.10 25.88 -34.86
C THR A 110 2.76 25.22 -34.50
N TYR A 111 1.78 26.00 -34.05
CA TYR A 111 0.45 25.49 -33.71
C TYR A 111 -0.29 24.88 -34.91
N VAL A 112 -0.14 25.44 -36.12
CA VAL A 112 -0.78 24.94 -37.33
C VAL A 112 -0.17 23.60 -37.75
N ALA A 113 1.16 23.50 -37.76
CA ALA A 113 1.86 22.24 -38.01
C ALA A 113 1.52 21.17 -36.94
N PHE A 114 1.37 21.58 -35.68
CA PHE A 114 0.91 20.72 -34.60
C PHE A 114 -0.49 20.16 -34.84
N LEU A 115 -1.46 21.01 -35.22
CA LEU A 115 -2.83 20.56 -35.52
C LEU A 115 -2.86 19.55 -36.66
N ALA A 116 -2.10 19.82 -37.72
CA ALA A 116 -1.95 18.90 -38.85
C ALA A 116 -1.41 17.54 -38.41
N ALA A 117 -0.26 17.55 -37.73
CA ALA A 117 0.40 16.33 -37.26
C ALA A 117 -0.44 15.53 -36.27
N ARG A 118 -1.09 16.21 -35.32
CA ARG A 118 -1.99 15.58 -34.33
C ARG A 118 -3.14 14.85 -35.01
N GLY A 119 -3.70 15.43 -36.06
CA GLY A 119 -4.79 14.83 -36.83
C GLY A 119 -4.34 13.65 -37.72
N LEU A 120 -3.04 13.50 -37.97
CA LEU A 120 -2.50 12.40 -38.79
C LEU A 120 -2.05 11.19 -37.95
N ILE A 121 -2.13 11.27 -36.61
CA ILE A 121 -1.79 10.14 -35.73
C ILE A 121 -2.71 8.96 -36.01
N GLY A 122 -2.12 7.81 -36.33
CA GLY A 122 -2.83 6.59 -36.72
C GLY A 122 -3.12 6.50 -38.22
N ILE A 123 -2.72 7.50 -39.00
CA ILE A 123 -2.85 7.53 -40.46
C ILE A 123 -1.47 7.53 -41.13
N ASP A 124 -0.61 8.46 -40.73
CA ASP A 124 0.74 8.61 -41.29
C ASP A 124 1.81 7.99 -40.36
N ALA A 125 2.99 7.74 -40.92
CA ALA A 125 4.13 7.16 -40.21
C ALA A 125 4.50 7.99 -38.96
N PRO A 126 4.47 7.42 -37.75
CA PRO A 126 4.69 8.17 -36.52
C PRO A 126 5.98 9.00 -36.46
N ALA A 127 7.09 8.52 -37.05
CA ALA A 127 8.34 9.27 -37.14
C ALA A 127 8.21 10.63 -37.84
N THR A 128 7.37 10.74 -38.88
CA THR A 128 7.20 12.01 -39.62
C THR A 128 6.36 13.01 -38.83
N LEU A 129 5.56 12.53 -37.88
CA LEU A 129 4.67 13.33 -37.04
C LEU A 129 5.36 13.80 -35.75
N ALA A 130 6.42 13.14 -35.31
CA ALA A 130 7.10 13.50 -34.06
C ALA A 130 7.66 14.94 -34.04
N PRO A 131 8.40 15.43 -35.06
CA PRO A 131 9.00 16.77 -35.01
C PRO A 131 8.02 17.94 -34.78
N PRO A 132 6.89 18.07 -35.51
CA PRO A 132 5.93 19.16 -35.27
C PRO A 132 5.25 19.06 -33.90
N LEU A 133 5.02 17.84 -33.39
CA LEU A 133 4.44 17.63 -32.06
C LEU A 133 5.41 18.03 -30.94
N LEU A 134 6.69 17.65 -31.08
CA LEU A 134 7.76 17.99 -30.13
C LEU A 134 8.02 19.50 -30.08
N ARG A 135 8.08 20.16 -31.24
CA ARG A 135 8.27 21.62 -31.33
C ARG A 135 7.17 22.40 -30.60
N TYR A 136 5.92 21.96 -30.73
CA TYR A 136 4.81 22.60 -30.03
C TYR A 136 4.83 22.33 -28.53
N LEU A 137 5.23 21.13 -28.09
CA LEU A 137 5.44 20.85 -26.67
C LEU A 137 6.52 21.77 -26.08
N GLU A 138 7.65 21.91 -26.76
CA GLU A 138 8.74 22.82 -26.34
C GLU A 138 8.27 24.27 -26.20
N GLU A 139 7.61 24.80 -27.24
CA GLU A 139 7.12 26.19 -27.24
C GLU A 139 6.11 26.43 -26.11
N THR A 140 5.16 25.50 -25.92
CA THR A 140 4.13 25.63 -24.90
C THR A 140 4.67 25.41 -23.49
N ALA A 141 5.63 24.50 -23.30
CA ALA A 141 6.29 24.27 -22.02
C ALA A 141 7.14 25.49 -21.61
N ALA A 142 7.91 26.07 -22.56
CA ALA A 142 8.65 27.31 -22.33
C ALA A 142 7.70 28.49 -22.04
N ALA A 143 6.58 28.60 -22.76
CA ALA A 143 5.57 29.63 -22.52
C ALA A 143 4.92 29.48 -21.13
N ARG A 144 4.61 28.25 -20.69
CA ARG A 144 4.04 27.97 -19.36
C ARG A 144 4.93 28.49 -18.23
N LYS A 145 6.25 28.36 -18.34
CA LYS A 145 7.20 28.92 -17.35
C LYS A 145 7.12 30.46 -17.26
N ARG A 146 6.57 31.13 -18.28
CA ARG A 146 6.33 32.58 -18.34
C ARG A 146 4.85 32.95 -18.13
N GLY A 147 4.03 32.07 -17.55
CA GLY A 147 2.60 32.31 -17.31
C GLY A 147 1.66 31.87 -18.43
N GLY A 148 2.17 31.14 -19.43
CA GLY A 148 1.36 30.56 -20.51
C GLY A 148 0.38 29.46 -20.05
N SER A 149 -0.54 29.11 -20.95
CA SER A 149 -1.63 28.15 -20.67
C SER A 149 -1.14 26.74 -20.35
N ARG A 150 -1.63 26.17 -19.25
CA ARG A 150 -1.40 24.76 -18.88
C ARG A 150 -2.08 23.80 -19.86
N GLU A 151 -3.24 24.20 -20.39
CA GLU A 151 -4.02 23.40 -21.33
C GLU A 151 -3.27 23.14 -22.63
N ASN A 152 -2.47 24.11 -23.09
CA ASN A 152 -1.69 23.95 -24.31
C ASN A 152 -0.58 22.89 -24.14
N VAL A 153 0.08 22.86 -22.98
CA VAL A 153 1.07 21.84 -22.63
C VAL A 153 0.39 20.48 -22.53
N HIS A 154 -0.75 20.42 -21.84
CA HIS A 154 -1.51 19.17 -21.71
C HIS A 154 -1.93 18.62 -23.09
N LEU A 155 -2.41 19.50 -23.97
CA LEU A 155 -2.80 19.14 -25.34
C LEU A 155 -1.62 18.60 -26.15
N ALA A 156 -0.46 19.25 -26.07
CA ALA A 156 0.77 18.81 -26.74
C ALA A 156 1.22 17.44 -26.22
N ARG A 157 1.24 17.27 -24.89
CA ARG A 157 1.61 16.01 -24.23
C ARG A 157 0.68 14.88 -24.64
N ARG A 158 -0.64 15.08 -24.61
CA ARG A 158 -1.64 14.07 -25.03
C ARG A 158 -1.48 13.64 -26.48
N ALA A 159 -1.07 14.54 -27.37
CA ALA A 159 -0.79 14.18 -28.76
C ALA A 159 0.44 13.27 -28.86
N LEU A 160 1.52 13.56 -28.13
CA LEU A 160 2.71 12.71 -28.09
C LEU A 160 2.44 11.36 -27.40
N GLU A 161 1.65 11.33 -26.32
CA GLU A 161 1.20 10.08 -25.70
C GLU A 161 0.45 9.21 -26.70
N ARG A 162 -0.50 9.78 -27.46
CA ARG A 162 -1.21 9.08 -28.54
C ARG A 162 -0.27 8.59 -29.63
N LEU A 163 0.75 9.37 -29.98
CA LEU A 163 1.75 8.98 -30.97
C LEU A 163 2.54 7.76 -30.49
N VAL A 164 3.05 7.77 -29.25
CA VAL A 164 3.80 6.65 -28.67
C VAL A 164 2.91 5.41 -28.47
N ASP A 165 1.62 5.61 -28.22
CA ASP A 165 0.66 4.52 -28.08
C ASP A 165 0.39 3.75 -29.38
N THR A 166 0.81 4.27 -30.55
CA THR A 166 0.86 3.51 -31.81
C THR A 166 1.88 2.37 -31.80
N LYS A 167 2.75 2.33 -30.78
CA LYS A 167 3.82 1.33 -30.57
C LYS A 167 4.91 1.31 -31.64
N ASP A 168 4.94 2.30 -32.53
CA ASP A 168 6.05 2.48 -33.45
C ASP A 168 7.27 3.08 -32.74
N ARG A 169 8.32 2.26 -32.65
CA ARG A 169 9.60 2.62 -32.02
C ARG A 169 10.41 3.63 -32.80
N SER A 170 10.06 3.92 -34.07
CA SER A 170 10.71 4.96 -34.86
C SER A 170 10.61 6.36 -34.22
N THR A 171 9.65 6.55 -33.30
CA THR A 171 9.46 7.78 -32.53
C THR A 171 10.39 7.93 -31.33
N LEU A 172 11.10 6.87 -30.93
CA LEU A 172 11.93 6.88 -29.73
C LEU A 172 13.09 7.87 -29.85
N GLU A 173 13.90 7.77 -30.91
CA GLU A 173 15.06 8.64 -31.09
C GLU A 173 14.68 10.12 -31.23
N PRO A 174 13.66 10.52 -32.01
CA PRO A 174 13.19 11.90 -32.03
C PRO A 174 12.85 12.47 -30.64
N ILE A 175 12.16 11.68 -29.80
CA ILE A 175 11.79 12.11 -28.44
C ILE A 175 13.03 12.17 -27.54
N ARG A 176 13.97 11.22 -27.68
CA ARG A 176 15.25 11.23 -26.94
C ARG A 176 16.12 12.42 -27.32
N ASP A 177 16.24 12.72 -28.61
CA ASP A 177 16.99 13.87 -29.11
C ASP A 177 16.41 15.17 -28.54
N GLN A 178 15.08 15.29 -28.52
CA GLN A 178 14.41 16.44 -27.91
C GLN A 178 14.70 16.54 -26.40
N LEU A 179 14.72 15.41 -25.67
CA LEU A 179 15.09 15.40 -24.26
C LEU A 179 16.52 15.95 -24.06
N ARG A 180 17.47 15.70 -24.97
CA ARG A 180 18.84 16.22 -24.82
C ARG A 180 18.95 17.74 -25.00
N ILE A 181 18.06 18.35 -25.77
CA ILE A 181 18.18 19.78 -26.18
C ILE A 181 17.21 20.72 -25.46
N THR A 182 16.08 20.23 -24.92
CA THR A 182 15.01 21.11 -24.40
C THR A 182 14.74 20.93 -22.91
N GLN A 183 15.43 21.72 -22.09
CA GLN A 183 15.26 21.72 -20.63
C GLN A 183 13.85 22.08 -20.17
N SER A 184 13.15 22.97 -20.89
CA SER A 184 11.82 23.45 -20.50
C SER A 184 10.73 22.39 -20.56
N ALA A 185 10.95 21.29 -21.29
CA ALA A 185 9.96 20.23 -21.54
C ALA A 185 10.30 18.90 -20.84
N TRP A 186 11.37 18.82 -20.05
CA TRP A 186 11.83 17.57 -19.43
C TRP A 186 10.75 16.88 -18.58
N ALA A 187 10.04 17.64 -17.74
CA ALA A 187 8.93 17.12 -16.93
C ALA A 187 7.81 16.45 -17.75
N GLU A 188 7.64 16.85 -19.01
CA GLU A 188 6.63 16.29 -19.92
C GLU A 188 7.18 15.16 -20.80
N LEU A 189 8.47 15.22 -21.17
CA LEU A 189 9.14 14.23 -22.02
C LEU A 189 9.48 12.94 -21.27
N LEU A 190 9.89 13.01 -20.00
CA LEU A 190 10.23 11.81 -19.22
C LEU A 190 9.05 10.83 -19.09
N PRO A 191 7.81 11.26 -18.76
CA PRO A 191 6.67 10.36 -18.73
C PRO A 191 6.34 9.76 -20.10
N ILE A 192 6.55 10.51 -21.20
CA ILE A 192 6.34 10.01 -22.56
C ILE A 192 7.32 8.87 -22.86
N LEU A 193 8.61 9.03 -22.54
CA LEU A 193 9.62 7.99 -22.71
C LEU A 193 9.35 6.75 -21.84
N ASN A 194 8.77 6.93 -20.64
CA ASN A 194 8.39 5.82 -19.77
C ASN A 194 7.31 4.90 -20.37
N ARG A 195 6.54 5.37 -21.36
CA ARG A 195 5.47 4.59 -22.02
C ARG A 195 5.98 3.55 -23.02
N PHE A 196 7.24 3.63 -23.44
CA PHE A 196 7.80 2.68 -24.39
C PHE A 196 7.93 1.29 -23.77
N SER A 197 7.59 0.26 -24.54
CA SER A 197 7.82 -1.14 -24.19
C SER A 197 8.56 -1.84 -25.34
N PRO A 198 9.75 -2.43 -25.10
CA PRO A 198 10.56 -2.25 -23.89
C PRO A 198 10.98 -0.79 -23.69
N LYS A 199 11.24 -0.41 -22.44
CA LYS A 199 11.79 0.91 -22.09
C LYS A 199 13.15 1.16 -22.77
N PRO A 200 13.63 2.41 -22.85
CA PRO A 200 14.99 2.68 -23.30
C PRO A 200 16.02 1.87 -22.48
N GLY A 201 17.05 1.31 -23.12
CA GLY A 201 18.00 0.40 -22.44
C GLY A 201 18.80 1.06 -21.31
N ASP A 202 18.99 2.37 -21.36
CA ASP A 202 19.67 3.21 -20.38
C ASP A 202 18.71 4.02 -19.50
N TRP A 203 17.42 3.66 -19.47
CA TRP A 203 16.36 4.48 -18.88
C TRP A 203 16.61 4.90 -17.43
N THR A 204 17.07 3.98 -16.58
CA THR A 204 17.39 4.29 -15.18
C THR A 204 18.51 5.33 -15.05
N ARG A 205 19.52 5.31 -15.94
CA ARG A 205 20.58 6.33 -15.97
C ARG A 205 20.04 7.67 -16.44
N VAL A 206 19.22 7.67 -17.50
CA VAL A 206 18.56 8.88 -17.99
C VAL A 206 17.76 9.54 -16.86
N LEU A 207 16.98 8.77 -16.10
CA LEU A 207 16.24 9.31 -14.96
C LEU A 207 17.16 9.89 -13.87
N LEU A 208 18.25 9.19 -13.53
CA LEU A 208 19.23 9.66 -12.54
C LEU A 208 19.85 11.02 -12.92
N ASP A 209 20.15 11.25 -14.20
CA ASP A 209 20.71 12.51 -14.69
C ASP A 209 19.76 13.70 -14.45
N HIS A 210 18.46 13.46 -14.28
CA HIS A 210 17.43 14.48 -14.08
C HIS A 210 17.02 14.66 -12.61
N THR A 211 17.62 13.91 -11.67
CA THR A 211 17.26 13.97 -10.23
C THR A 211 17.79 15.19 -9.47
N ALA A 212 18.73 15.95 -10.06
CA ALA A 212 19.40 17.09 -9.44
C ALA A 212 19.22 18.40 -10.25
N HIS A 213 18.13 18.50 -11.01
CA HIS A 213 17.86 19.65 -11.86
C HIS A 213 17.29 20.84 -11.08
N ALA A 214 17.44 22.07 -11.61
CA ALA A 214 16.89 23.29 -11.01
C ALA A 214 15.36 23.36 -11.09
N ASP A 215 14.75 22.70 -12.07
CA ASP A 215 13.29 22.64 -12.22
C ASP A 215 12.68 21.56 -11.32
N GLY A 216 11.92 21.99 -10.30
CA GLY A 216 11.30 21.08 -9.33
C GLY A 216 10.30 20.09 -9.93
N ASP A 217 9.56 20.46 -10.98
CA ASP A 217 8.64 19.55 -11.68
C ASP A 217 9.43 18.38 -12.30
N THR A 218 10.57 18.68 -12.93
CA THR A 218 11.45 17.67 -13.53
C THR A 218 12.04 16.73 -12.47
N VAL A 219 12.54 17.28 -11.36
CA VAL A 219 13.08 16.47 -10.24
C VAL A 219 12.01 15.54 -9.67
N TYR A 220 10.80 16.07 -9.45
CA TYR A 220 9.67 15.29 -8.95
C TYR A 220 9.33 14.12 -9.87
N VAL A 221 9.24 14.37 -11.18
CA VAL A 221 8.94 13.36 -12.18
C VAL A 221 10.06 12.30 -12.24
N ALA A 222 11.31 12.72 -12.27
CA ALA A 222 12.46 11.81 -12.32
C ALA A 222 12.46 10.82 -11.14
N TRP A 223 12.30 11.32 -9.90
CA TRP A 223 12.23 10.47 -8.71
C TRP A 223 11.00 9.56 -8.69
N THR A 224 9.85 10.06 -9.15
CA THR A 224 8.63 9.24 -9.27
C THR A 224 8.86 8.06 -10.21
N LEU A 225 9.43 8.33 -11.39
CA LEU A 225 9.70 7.30 -12.40
C LEU A 225 10.83 6.34 -11.98
N LEU A 226 11.81 6.79 -11.16
CA LEU A 226 12.80 5.90 -10.55
C LEU A 226 12.14 4.89 -9.61
N GLY A 227 11.16 5.31 -8.81
CA GLY A 227 10.38 4.41 -7.95
C GLY A 227 9.60 3.35 -8.71
N GLU A 228 9.26 3.59 -9.98
CA GLU A 228 8.64 2.61 -10.88
C GLU A 228 9.64 1.61 -11.48
N GLN A 229 10.95 1.91 -11.44
CA GLN A 229 11.99 1.00 -11.93
C GLN A 229 12.27 -0.06 -10.87
N SER A 230 11.54 -1.15 -11.01
CA SER A 230 11.34 -2.18 -10.00
C SER A 230 12.16 -3.45 -10.27
N ASP A 231 12.92 -3.52 -11.36
CA ASP A 231 13.84 -4.63 -11.60
C ASP A 231 15.09 -4.52 -10.70
N PRO A 232 15.69 -5.65 -10.27
CA PRO A 232 16.83 -5.63 -9.34
C PRO A 232 18.03 -4.82 -9.81
N ALA A 233 18.33 -4.83 -11.11
CA ALA A 233 19.48 -4.11 -11.67
C ALA A 233 19.29 -2.60 -11.60
N SER A 234 18.09 -2.10 -11.92
CA SER A 234 17.73 -0.70 -11.76
C SER A 234 17.73 -0.28 -10.30
N ILE A 235 17.12 -1.07 -9.40
CA ILE A 235 17.09 -0.77 -7.97
C ILE A 235 18.50 -0.61 -7.41
N ALA A 236 19.41 -1.54 -7.74
CA ALA A 236 20.81 -1.47 -7.31
C ALA A 236 21.53 -0.22 -7.82
N LEU A 237 21.15 0.27 -9.00
CA LEU A 237 21.75 1.45 -9.62
C LEU A 237 21.28 2.76 -8.97
N TRP A 238 19.98 2.93 -8.72
CA TRP A 238 19.43 4.23 -8.31
C TRP A 238 19.31 4.41 -6.79
N THR A 239 19.14 3.34 -6.00
CA THR A 239 18.94 3.45 -4.55
C THR A 239 20.14 4.07 -3.78
N PRO A 240 21.43 3.90 -4.17
CA PRO A 240 22.53 4.63 -3.54
C PRO A 240 22.45 6.15 -3.74
N LYS A 241 21.95 6.59 -4.91
CA LYS A 241 21.71 8.00 -5.18
C LYS A 241 20.56 8.54 -4.32
N ALA A 242 19.49 7.74 -4.13
CA ALA A 242 18.40 8.09 -3.24
C ALA A 242 18.87 8.24 -1.78
N ALA A 243 19.70 7.33 -1.30
CA ALA A 243 20.32 7.41 0.02
C ALA A 243 21.11 8.71 0.21
N SER A 244 21.88 9.11 -0.81
CA SER A 244 22.59 10.40 -0.80
C SER A 244 21.63 11.59 -0.80
N ALA A 245 20.54 11.53 -1.57
CA ALA A 245 19.54 12.59 -1.67
C ALA A 245 18.71 12.79 -0.38
N LEU A 246 18.55 11.76 0.46
CA LEU A 246 17.91 11.86 1.78
C LEU A 246 18.61 12.87 2.72
N LYS A 247 19.93 13.06 2.53
CA LYS A 247 20.75 13.98 3.32
C LYS A 247 20.50 15.44 2.95
N SER A 248 19.95 15.71 1.76
CA SER A 248 19.64 17.06 1.28
C SER A 248 18.17 17.42 1.54
N PRO A 249 17.86 18.46 2.33
CA PRO A 249 16.48 18.85 2.63
C PRO A 249 15.61 19.06 1.38
N GLY A 250 16.15 19.67 0.32
CA GLY A 250 15.42 19.95 -0.92
C GLY A 250 15.13 18.72 -1.80
N SER A 251 15.77 17.58 -1.53
CA SER A 251 15.58 16.34 -2.30
C SER A 251 15.04 15.19 -1.45
N ARG A 252 15.01 15.35 -0.13
CA ARG A 252 14.63 14.32 0.84
C ARG A 252 13.27 13.71 0.56
N ASP A 253 12.25 14.53 0.34
CA ASP A 253 10.88 14.06 0.16
C ASP A 253 10.70 13.28 -1.16
N HIS A 254 11.41 13.69 -2.21
CA HIS A 254 11.43 12.97 -3.48
C HIS A 254 12.12 11.60 -3.35
N ALA A 255 13.27 11.57 -2.66
CA ALA A 255 14.01 10.33 -2.40
C ALA A 255 13.20 9.36 -1.51
N MET A 256 12.56 9.86 -0.44
CA MET A 256 11.68 9.05 0.41
C MET A 256 10.52 8.46 -0.39
N ARG A 257 9.89 9.22 -1.30
CA ARG A 257 8.82 8.71 -2.16
C ARG A 257 9.31 7.58 -3.05
N ALA A 258 10.46 7.73 -3.70
CA ALA A 258 11.03 6.70 -4.56
C ALA A 258 11.37 5.44 -3.76
N LEU A 259 12.06 5.57 -2.62
CA LEU A 259 12.40 4.46 -1.74
C LEU A 259 11.17 3.74 -1.17
N ALA A 260 10.08 4.48 -0.89
CA ALA A 260 8.83 3.87 -0.44
C ALA A 260 8.21 2.90 -1.47
N ALA A 261 8.45 3.13 -2.77
CA ALA A 261 7.92 2.29 -3.85
C ALA A 261 8.67 0.95 -3.98
N VAL A 262 9.93 0.90 -3.54
CA VAL A 262 10.78 -0.31 -3.55
C VAL A 262 11.19 -0.74 -2.13
N ALA A 263 10.42 -0.36 -1.13
CA ALA A 263 10.70 -0.66 0.27
C ALA A 263 10.99 -2.16 0.45
N GLY A 264 12.05 -2.49 1.19
CA GLY A 264 12.48 -3.87 1.47
C GLY A 264 13.04 -4.65 0.26
N ARG A 265 13.31 -3.96 -0.85
CA ARG A 265 13.95 -4.56 -2.05
C ARG A 265 15.41 -4.18 -2.21
N ALA A 266 15.91 -3.31 -1.33
CA ALA A 266 17.32 -2.92 -1.23
C ALA A 266 17.64 -2.48 0.20
N THR A 267 18.90 -2.63 0.59
CA THR A 267 19.44 -2.14 1.87
C THR A 267 19.85 -0.68 1.81
N ALA A 268 20.16 -0.16 0.63
CA ALA A 268 20.58 1.23 0.43
C ALA A 268 19.46 2.20 0.84
N GLY A 269 19.82 3.22 1.62
CA GLY A 269 18.91 4.23 2.14
C GLY A 269 18.23 3.88 3.46
N LEU A 270 18.27 2.61 3.91
CA LEU A 270 17.71 2.22 5.21
C LEU A 270 18.39 2.99 6.37
N PRO A 271 19.73 3.06 6.48
CA PRO A 271 20.39 3.81 7.55
C PRO A 271 20.02 5.30 7.55
N GLU A 272 19.93 5.92 6.38
CA GLU A 272 19.52 7.32 6.25
C GLU A 272 18.06 7.56 6.64
N LEU A 273 17.15 6.64 6.31
CA LEU A 273 15.76 6.68 6.78
C LEU A 273 15.68 6.54 8.30
N ALA A 274 16.48 5.65 8.90
CA ALA A 274 16.55 5.48 10.35
C ALA A 274 17.07 6.75 11.06
N ALA A 275 18.09 7.39 10.47
CA ALA A 275 18.57 8.68 10.95
C ALA A 275 17.47 9.75 10.89
N ILE A 276 16.75 9.87 9.77
CA ILE A 276 15.63 10.82 9.64
C ILE A 276 14.54 10.52 10.66
N ALA A 277 14.17 9.26 10.89
CA ALA A 277 13.13 8.87 11.84
C ALA A 277 13.41 9.36 13.28
N SER A 278 14.68 9.53 13.64
CA SER A 278 15.14 9.97 14.97
C SER A 278 15.65 11.42 15.01
N ASP A 279 15.65 12.12 13.87
CA ASP A 279 16.21 13.48 13.74
C ASP A 279 15.22 14.55 14.20
N ALA A 280 15.51 15.20 15.33
CA ALA A 280 14.70 16.29 15.86
C ALA A 280 14.64 17.52 14.95
N SER A 281 15.61 17.70 14.05
CA SER A 281 15.63 18.79 13.06
C SER A 281 14.77 18.51 11.82
N ALA A 282 14.40 17.25 11.56
CA ALA A 282 13.44 16.89 10.54
C ALA A 282 12.02 17.29 10.96
N SER A 283 11.13 17.57 9.99
CA SER A 283 9.72 17.80 10.32
C SER A 283 9.07 16.52 10.85
N GLU A 284 8.00 16.64 11.65
CA GLU A 284 7.27 15.47 12.12
C GLU A 284 6.77 14.59 10.95
N GLU A 285 6.28 15.22 9.88
CA GLU A 285 5.85 14.50 8.69
C GLU A 285 6.99 13.68 8.06
N GLN A 286 8.21 14.23 7.98
CA GLN A 286 9.37 13.52 7.46
C GLN A 286 9.79 12.36 8.37
N ARG A 287 9.81 12.56 9.70
CA ARG A 287 10.12 11.48 10.65
C ARG A 287 9.14 10.33 10.53
N LEU A 288 7.85 10.63 10.50
CA LEU A 288 6.79 9.62 10.39
C LEU A 288 6.84 8.91 9.03
N ARG A 289 7.07 9.65 7.94
CA ARG A 289 7.25 9.06 6.61
C ARG A 289 8.43 8.07 6.58
N ALA A 290 9.54 8.39 7.24
CA ALA A 290 10.67 7.48 7.33
C ALA A 290 10.33 6.21 8.11
N VAL A 291 9.61 6.32 9.23
CA VAL A 291 9.09 5.18 10.01
C VAL A 291 8.15 4.31 9.16
N GLU A 292 7.23 4.92 8.41
CA GLU A 292 6.32 4.19 7.50
C GLU A 292 7.09 3.40 6.44
N ILE A 293 8.15 3.99 5.87
CA ILE A 293 8.99 3.32 4.87
C ILE A 293 9.75 2.17 5.49
N LEU A 294 10.36 2.34 6.67
CA LEU A 294 11.05 1.27 7.39
C LEU A 294 10.09 0.13 7.77
N GLY A 295 8.91 0.45 8.28
CA GLY A 295 7.87 -0.52 8.60
C GLY A 295 7.38 -1.29 7.36
N ARG A 296 7.16 -0.59 6.23
CA ARG A 296 6.85 -1.23 4.95
C ARG A 296 8.00 -2.10 4.46
N ALA A 297 9.24 -1.65 4.62
CA ALA A 297 10.43 -2.38 4.22
C ALA A 297 10.62 -3.66 5.05
N ALA A 298 10.18 -3.66 6.31
CA ALA A 298 10.18 -4.81 7.19
C ALA A 298 9.06 -5.84 6.89
N ASP A 299 8.05 -5.50 6.08
CA ASP A 299 7.01 -6.45 5.68
C ASP A 299 7.59 -7.56 4.79
N THR A 300 7.58 -8.79 5.30
CA THR A 300 8.11 -9.97 4.63
C THR A 300 7.10 -10.66 3.71
N ARG A 301 5.84 -10.22 3.67
CA ARG A 301 4.77 -10.85 2.88
C ARG A 301 4.71 -10.40 1.43
N SER A 302 5.34 -9.27 1.11
CA SER A 302 5.31 -8.75 -0.26
C SER A 302 6.30 -9.49 -1.16
N GLU A 303 6.00 -9.57 -2.46
CA GLU A 303 6.90 -10.16 -3.46
C GLU A 303 8.15 -9.29 -3.70
N GLY A 304 9.23 -9.93 -4.19
CA GLY A 304 10.45 -9.25 -4.63
C GLY A 304 11.29 -8.65 -3.51
N ARG A 305 11.09 -9.10 -2.26
CA ARG A 305 11.82 -8.66 -1.07
C ARG A 305 13.17 -9.33 -0.94
N VAL A 306 14.12 -8.58 -0.40
CA VAL A 306 15.47 -9.06 -0.09
C VAL A 306 15.53 -9.34 1.41
N PRO A 307 15.77 -10.59 1.87
CA PRO A 307 15.75 -10.95 3.30
C PRO A 307 16.65 -10.08 4.17
N GLU A 308 17.84 -9.73 3.68
CA GLU A 308 18.78 -8.87 4.39
C GLU A 308 18.20 -7.45 4.57
N ALA A 309 17.47 -6.94 3.56
CA ALA A 309 16.84 -5.63 3.61
C ALA A 309 15.64 -5.61 4.57
N THR A 310 14.79 -6.64 4.56
CA THR A 310 13.64 -6.73 5.47
C THR A 310 14.09 -6.86 6.93
N GLN A 311 15.12 -7.66 7.20
CA GLN A 311 15.69 -7.82 8.53
C GLN A 311 16.34 -6.52 9.04
N ALA A 312 17.15 -5.85 8.21
CA ALA A 312 17.76 -4.57 8.55
C ALA A 312 16.68 -3.49 8.82
N ALA A 313 15.65 -3.44 7.99
CA ALA A 313 14.54 -2.50 8.16
C ALA A 313 13.76 -2.77 9.45
N LYS A 314 13.49 -4.04 9.80
CA LYS A 314 12.83 -4.41 11.07
C LYS A 314 13.64 -3.90 12.27
N ALA A 315 14.95 -4.13 12.27
CA ALA A 315 15.82 -3.69 13.37
C ALA A 315 15.81 -2.16 13.53
N GLN A 316 15.90 -1.42 12.42
CA GLN A 316 15.89 0.04 12.42
C GLN A 316 14.53 0.64 12.77
N TRP A 317 13.43 0.05 12.28
CA TRP A 317 12.07 0.42 12.65
C TRP A 317 11.85 0.23 14.15
N LEU A 318 12.24 -0.93 14.72
CA LEU A 318 12.16 -1.19 16.15
C LEU A 318 12.97 -0.15 16.95
N ALA A 319 14.21 0.12 16.56
CA ALA A 319 15.05 1.10 17.24
C ALA A 319 14.42 2.52 17.24
N ALA A 320 13.79 2.93 16.12
CA ALA A 320 13.11 4.22 16.03
C ALA A 320 11.80 4.26 16.82
N CYS A 321 11.06 3.15 16.88
CA CYS A 321 9.71 3.11 17.44
C CYS A 321 9.61 2.68 18.89
N GLU A 322 10.58 1.93 19.42
CA GLU A 322 10.56 1.49 20.82
C GLU A 322 10.40 2.64 21.82
N PRO A 323 11.14 3.77 21.72
CA PRO A 323 10.94 4.89 22.64
C PRO A 323 9.51 5.46 22.58
N VAL A 324 8.94 5.53 21.37
CA VAL A 324 7.57 6.04 21.16
C VAL A 324 6.54 5.06 21.73
N LEU A 325 6.72 3.76 21.54
CA LEU A 325 5.77 2.74 22.00
C LEU A 325 5.89 2.46 23.51
N LYS A 326 7.07 2.69 24.11
CA LYS A 326 7.31 2.51 25.55
C LYS A 326 6.97 3.73 26.41
N ALA A 327 6.73 4.91 25.83
CA ALA A 327 6.48 6.13 26.62
C ALA A 327 5.45 7.09 26.02
N GLY A 328 5.11 6.94 24.74
CA GLY A 328 4.17 7.81 24.04
C GLY A 328 2.71 7.44 24.31
N LYS A 329 1.84 8.46 24.20
CA LYS A 329 0.39 8.31 24.21
C LYS A 329 -0.15 8.04 22.80
N PRO A 330 -1.38 7.49 22.64
CA PRO A 330 -2.01 7.31 21.34
C PRO A 330 -2.09 8.60 20.53
N GLY A 331 -1.99 8.46 19.21
CA GLY A 331 -1.92 9.54 18.25
C GLY A 331 -0.95 9.22 17.12
N LYS A 332 -0.82 10.13 16.17
CA LYS A 332 -0.13 9.87 14.89
C LYS A 332 1.25 9.21 15.05
N PRO A 333 2.17 9.66 15.92
CA PRO A 333 3.46 8.98 16.09
C PRO A 333 3.36 7.56 16.64
N PHE A 334 2.49 7.35 17.64
CA PHE A 334 2.26 6.04 18.24
C PHE A 334 1.63 5.09 17.22
N ASP A 335 0.62 5.54 16.49
CA ASP A 335 -0.10 4.74 15.50
C ASP A 335 0.79 4.35 14.32
N THR A 336 1.58 5.30 13.79
CA THR A 336 2.57 5.05 12.74
C THR A 336 3.62 4.04 13.19
N CYS A 337 4.03 4.07 14.46
CA CYS A 337 4.98 3.10 14.99
C CYS A 337 4.36 1.73 15.27
N LEU A 338 3.11 1.67 15.74
CA LEU A 338 2.46 0.41 16.09
C LEU A 338 1.96 -0.37 14.86
N ALA A 339 1.47 0.34 13.84
CA ALA A 339 0.82 -0.27 12.68
C ALA A 339 1.64 -1.35 11.97
N PRO A 340 2.96 -1.18 11.72
CA PRO A 340 3.76 -2.18 11.03
C PRO A 340 4.01 -3.46 11.83
N ALA A 341 3.74 -3.50 13.14
CA ALA A 341 4.10 -4.64 13.99
C ALA A 341 3.48 -5.97 13.51
N SER A 342 2.25 -5.94 12.99
CA SER A 342 1.57 -7.14 12.48
C SER A 342 2.19 -7.70 11.20
N SER A 343 2.79 -6.85 10.37
CA SER A 343 3.40 -7.23 9.09
C SER A 343 4.92 -7.42 9.18
N ALA A 344 5.59 -6.68 10.06
CA ALA A 344 7.03 -6.73 10.29
C ALA A 344 7.45 -7.85 11.24
N ILE A 345 6.54 -8.30 12.12
CA ILE A 345 6.77 -9.39 13.08
C ILE A 345 5.69 -10.45 12.84
N LEU A 346 5.97 -11.39 11.93
CA LEU A 346 4.99 -12.41 11.54
C LEU A 346 4.77 -13.47 12.62
N ASP A 347 5.83 -13.89 13.31
CA ASP A 347 5.72 -14.82 14.42
C ASP A 347 4.95 -14.15 15.56
N GLY A 348 3.74 -14.63 15.86
CA GLY A 348 2.89 -13.97 16.84
C GLY A 348 3.37 -14.16 18.27
N LYS A 349 4.19 -15.19 18.57
CA LYS A 349 4.86 -15.32 19.87
C LYS A 349 5.93 -14.25 20.06
N GLU A 350 6.76 -14.03 19.05
CA GLU A 350 7.74 -12.93 19.03
C GLU A 350 7.03 -11.58 19.14
N ARG A 351 5.96 -11.38 18.36
CA ARG A 351 5.15 -10.16 18.39
C ARG A 351 4.53 -9.93 19.77
N ALA A 352 4.00 -10.97 20.42
CA ALA A 352 3.46 -10.89 21.77
C ALA A 352 4.52 -10.42 22.78
N ARG A 353 5.76 -10.91 22.68
CA ARG A 353 6.88 -10.47 23.55
C ARG A 353 7.19 -8.99 23.39
N TYR A 354 7.25 -8.49 22.15
CA TYR A 354 7.44 -7.06 21.90
C TYR A 354 6.30 -6.21 22.48
N LEU A 355 5.05 -6.57 22.15
CA LEU A 355 3.85 -5.87 22.66
C LEU A 355 3.81 -5.86 24.20
N ALA A 356 4.12 -6.98 24.84
CA ALA A 356 4.20 -7.06 26.30
C ALA A 356 5.32 -6.19 26.87
N SER A 357 6.48 -6.13 26.23
CA SER A 357 7.57 -5.24 26.66
C SER A 357 7.19 -3.76 26.57
N TRP A 358 6.42 -3.37 25.55
CA TRP A 358 5.90 -2.01 25.40
C TRP A 358 4.82 -1.72 26.44
N LEU A 359 3.92 -2.67 26.67
CA LEU A 359 2.84 -2.57 27.66
C LEU A 359 3.40 -2.33 29.07
N ALA A 360 4.38 -3.14 29.46
CA ALA A 360 5.00 -3.06 30.79
C ALA A 360 5.71 -1.73 31.04
N ALA A 361 6.29 -1.12 30.00
CA ALA A 361 7.04 0.12 30.10
C ALA A 361 6.16 1.38 29.99
N ASN A 362 5.05 1.32 29.23
CA ASN A 362 4.28 2.50 28.87
C ASN A 362 3.38 2.98 30.01
N PRO A 363 3.53 4.21 30.53
CA PRO A 363 2.71 4.71 31.64
C PRO A 363 1.33 5.20 31.20
N ASP A 364 1.09 5.46 29.90
CA ASP A 364 -0.15 6.06 29.40
C ASP A 364 -1.31 5.05 29.34
N PRO A 365 -2.45 5.29 30.01
CA PRO A 365 -3.57 4.36 30.01
C PRO A 365 -4.17 4.09 28.62
N GLY A 366 -4.16 5.09 27.72
CA GLY A 366 -4.65 4.92 26.36
C GLY A 366 -3.76 3.98 25.54
N ALA A 367 -2.44 4.17 25.63
CA ALA A 367 -1.47 3.29 24.98
C ALA A 367 -1.57 1.85 25.51
N LYS A 368 -1.73 1.69 26.84
CA LYS A 368 -1.94 0.36 27.45
C LYS A 368 -3.18 -0.34 26.90
N VAL A 369 -4.30 0.36 26.75
CA VAL A 369 -5.53 -0.20 26.16
C VAL A 369 -5.29 -0.68 24.73
N GLU A 370 -4.62 0.11 23.89
CA GLU A 370 -4.29 -0.28 22.51
C GLU A 370 -3.39 -1.52 22.46
N LEU A 371 -2.33 -1.56 23.27
CA LEU A 371 -1.39 -2.68 23.33
C LEU A 371 -2.07 -3.96 23.84
N LEU A 372 -2.93 -3.85 24.85
CA LEU A 372 -3.75 -4.96 25.34
C LEU A 372 -4.70 -5.49 24.27
N GLY A 373 -5.34 -4.61 23.49
CA GLY A 373 -6.18 -5.01 22.35
C GLY A 373 -5.39 -5.75 21.26
N ARG A 374 -4.12 -5.35 21.00
CA ARG A 374 -3.24 -6.09 20.08
C ARG A 374 -2.86 -7.47 20.62
N LEU A 375 -2.57 -7.58 21.91
CA LEU A 375 -2.27 -8.86 22.57
C LEU A 375 -3.50 -9.78 22.58
N GLU A 376 -4.69 -9.26 22.83
CA GLU A 376 -5.96 -9.99 22.73
C GLU A 376 -6.08 -10.65 21.34
N GLY A 377 -5.80 -9.90 20.28
CA GLY A 377 -5.88 -10.38 18.90
C GLY A 377 -4.89 -11.51 18.54
N LEU A 378 -3.93 -11.84 19.41
CA LEU A 378 -2.97 -12.94 19.22
C LEU A 378 -3.42 -14.26 19.83
N TRP A 379 -4.53 -14.28 20.57
CA TRP A 379 -5.07 -15.51 21.16
C TRP A 379 -4.01 -16.29 21.95
N SER A 380 -3.94 -17.61 21.78
CA SER A 380 -2.99 -18.48 22.48
C SER A 380 -1.52 -18.21 22.13
N GLU A 381 -1.21 -17.49 21.06
CA GLU A 381 0.17 -17.10 20.76
C GLU A 381 0.74 -16.10 21.77
N ALA A 382 -0.12 -15.36 22.47
CA ALA A 382 0.26 -14.47 23.57
C ALA A 382 0.26 -15.15 24.95
N PHE A 383 0.14 -16.49 25.02
CA PHE A 383 0.10 -17.22 26.30
C PHE A 383 1.31 -16.91 27.19
N ASP A 384 2.51 -16.89 26.62
CA ASP A 384 3.77 -16.71 27.37
C ASP A 384 3.92 -15.32 28.01
N VAL A 385 3.06 -14.35 27.66
CA VAL A 385 3.05 -12.99 28.25
C VAL A 385 1.87 -12.72 29.19
N THR A 386 1.15 -13.78 29.59
CA THR A 386 -0.01 -13.68 30.50
C THR A 386 0.30 -12.89 31.76
N ASP A 387 1.46 -13.11 32.39
CA ASP A 387 1.78 -12.45 33.66
C ASP A 387 1.96 -10.94 33.49
N THR A 388 2.44 -10.49 32.33
CA THR A 388 2.50 -9.06 32.00
C THR A 388 1.10 -8.47 31.86
N VAL A 389 0.19 -9.17 31.18
CA VAL A 389 -1.22 -8.73 31.07
C VAL A 389 -1.92 -8.73 32.43
N ARG A 390 -1.66 -9.74 33.26
CA ARG A 390 -2.22 -9.86 34.61
C ARG A 390 -1.79 -8.72 35.53
N ALA A 391 -0.56 -8.25 35.42
CA ALA A 391 -0.07 -7.11 36.20
C ALA A 391 -0.92 -5.84 36.00
N GLU A 392 -1.50 -5.67 34.80
CA GLU A 392 -2.34 -4.52 34.47
C GLU A 392 -3.71 -4.50 35.17
N LEU A 393 -4.13 -5.60 35.79
CA LEU A 393 -5.32 -5.63 36.65
C LEU A 393 -5.16 -4.74 37.90
N ALA A 394 -3.92 -4.45 38.30
CA ALA A 394 -3.60 -3.53 39.39
C ALA A 394 -3.63 -2.04 38.98
N SER A 395 -3.86 -1.73 37.71
CA SER A 395 -3.93 -0.35 37.21
C SER A 395 -5.02 0.46 37.92
N ASN A 396 -4.83 1.76 38.12
CA ASN A 396 -5.88 2.63 38.66
C ASN A 396 -6.91 3.07 37.60
N ASP A 397 -6.63 2.86 36.31
CA ASP A 397 -7.55 3.22 35.22
C ASP A 397 -8.51 2.04 34.92
N PRO A 398 -9.84 2.24 35.03
CA PRO A 398 -10.81 1.15 34.81
C PRO A 398 -10.81 0.62 33.37
N ARG A 399 -10.43 1.44 32.38
CA ARG A 399 -10.35 1.02 30.97
C ARG A 399 -9.20 0.03 30.77
N VAL A 400 -8.06 0.28 31.41
CA VAL A 400 -6.90 -0.63 31.39
C VAL A 400 -7.27 -1.96 32.04
N LYS A 401 -7.94 -1.94 33.22
CA LYS A 401 -8.43 -3.18 33.85
C LYS A 401 -9.33 -3.97 32.92
N THR A 402 -10.32 -3.31 32.32
CA THR A 402 -11.28 -3.95 31.41
C THR A 402 -10.58 -4.55 30.19
N ALA A 403 -9.62 -3.84 29.61
CA ALA A 403 -8.83 -4.33 28.48
C ALA A 403 -7.94 -5.52 28.88
N ALA A 404 -7.35 -5.50 30.07
CA ALA A 404 -6.54 -6.59 30.61
C ALA A 404 -7.38 -7.84 30.87
N GLU A 405 -8.58 -7.69 31.44
CA GLU A 405 -9.53 -8.79 31.62
C GLU A 405 -9.93 -9.42 30.28
N LYS A 406 -10.28 -8.61 29.27
CA LYS A 406 -10.61 -9.10 27.92
C LYS A 406 -9.45 -9.84 27.27
N ALA A 407 -8.23 -9.28 27.37
CA ALA A 407 -7.03 -9.92 26.87
C ALA A 407 -6.81 -11.27 27.58
N LEU A 408 -6.91 -11.33 28.91
CA LEU A 408 -6.77 -12.58 29.67
C LEU A 408 -7.84 -13.61 29.31
N ASP A 409 -9.12 -13.19 29.19
CA ASP A 409 -10.23 -14.07 28.77
C ASP A 409 -9.98 -14.71 27.40
N ARG A 410 -9.19 -14.05 26.55
CA ARG A 410 -8.83 -14.53 25.21
C ARG A 410 -7.56 -15.38 25.18
N ILE A 411 -6.49 -14.93 25.84
CA ILE A 411 -5.16 -15.56 25.75
C ILE A 411 -4.97 -16.69 26.78
N ARG A 412 -5.70 -16.63 27.90
CA ARG A 412 -5.71 -17.63 28.97
C ARG A 412 -7.12 -17.78 29.57
N PRO A 413 -8.04 -18.44 28.86
CA PRO A 413 -9.45 -18.57 29.26
C PRO A 413 -9.72 -19.02 30.70
N ALA A 414 -8.86 -19.86 31.28
CA ALA A 414 -8.97 -20.35 32.66
C ALA A 414 -8.16 -19.51 33.67
N TRP A 415 -7.79 -18.27 33.36
CA TRP A 415 -6.88 -17.48 34.19
C TRP A 415 -7.40 -17.19 35.61
N ARG A 416 -8.73 -17.10 35.79
CA ARG A 416 -9.35 -16.88 37.11
C ARG A 416 -9.27 -18.14 37.96
N GLU A 417 -9.59 -19.28 37.35
CA GLU A 417 -9.52 -20.60 37.95
C GLU A 417 -8.07 -20.98 38.32
N SER A 418 -7.14 -20.66 37.42
CA SER A 418 -5.69 -20.76 37.64
C SER A 418 -5.22 -19.90 38.83
N GLY A 419 -5.64 -18.63 38.87
CA GLY A 419 -5.34 -17.73 39.99
C GLY A 419 -5.88 -18.25 41.33
N ALA A 420 -7.12 -18.74 41.34
CA ALA A 420 -7.73 -19.33 42.54
C ALA A 420 -6.98 -20.59 43.03
N ARG A 421 -6.56 -21.45 42.10
CA ARG A 421 -5.74 -22.63 42.40
C ARG A 421 -4.39 -22.24 43.00
N ALA A 422 -3.69 -21.28 42.38
CA ALA A 422 -2.40 -20.79 42.87
C ALA A 422 -2.51 -20.20 44.29
N ALA A 423 -3.58 -19.44 44.57
CA ALA A 423 -3.85 -18.90 45.89
C ALA A 423 -4.10 -20.01 46.95
N LYS A 424 -4.88 -21.05 46.62
CA LYS A 424 -5.09 -22.21 47.48
C LYS A 424 -3.79 -22.96 47.79
N GLN A 425 -2.94 -23.14 46.78
CA GLN A 425 -1.63 -23.79 46.94
C GLN A 425 -0.69 -22.97 47.82
N ALA A 426 -0.65 -21.64 47.65
CA ALA A 426 0.16 -20.75 48.48
C ALA A 426 -0.30 -20.70 49.94
N ALA A 427 -1.60 -20.88 50.21
CA ALA A 427 -2.18 -20.94 51.55
C ALA A 427 -2.01 -22.30 52.26
N SER A 428 -1.55 -23.34 51.54
CA SER A 428 -1.36 -24.68 52.09
C SER A 428 0.04 -24.85 52.71
N PRO A 429 0.21 -25.58 53.83
CA PRO A 429 1.52 -25.85 54.40
C PRO A 429 2.43 -26.53 53.37
N ALA A 430 3.71 -26.15 53.32
CA ALA A 430 4.69 -26.73 52.39
C ALA A 430 4.62 -28.27 52.46
N ALA A 431 4.09 -28.90 51.41
CA ALA A 431 4.03 -30.34 51.32
C ALA A 431 5.47 -30.88 51.36
N LYS A 432 5.70 -31.92 52.17
CA LYS A 432 6.98 -32.67 52.16
C LYS A 432 7.38 -32.96 50.72
N ALA A 433 8.63 -32.66 50.37
CA ALA A 433 9.19 -32.91 49.05
C ALA A 433 8.75 -34.28 48.54
N ALA A 434 8.04 -34.30 47.42
CA ALA A 434 7.56 -35.54 46.83
C ALA A 434 8.78 -36.43 46.52
N PRO A 435 8.73 -37.75 46.77
CA PRO A 435 9.77 -38.65 46.31
C PRO A 435 9.95 -38.49 44.80
N ALA A 436 11.19 -38.45 44.34
CA ALA A 436 11.52 -38.26 42.93
C ALA A 436 10.74 -39.25 42.06
N ALA A 437 10.09 -38.74 41.02
CA ALA A 437 9.44 -39.57 40.02
C ALA A 437 10.51 -40.48 39.37
N GLY A 438 10.39 -41.79 39.55
CA GLY A 438 11.44 -42.75 39.15
C GLY A 438 10.91 -44.08 38.61
N GLY A 439 9.62 -44.16 38.24
CA GLY A 439 8.98 -45.38 37.73
C GLY A 439 8.42 -45.23 36.32
N PRO A 440 8.14 -46.34 35.61
CA PRO A 440 7.49 -46.31 34.30
C PRO A 440 6.10 -45.66 34.39
N GLY A 441 5.69 -44.96 33.33
CA GLY A 441 4.36 -44.35 33.22
C GLY A 441 3.21 -45.35 33.39
N ALA A 442 2.01 -44.85 33.69
CA ALA A 442 0.82 -45.68 33.82
C ALA A 442 0.56 -46.48 32.51
N ASP A 443 -0.01 -47.69 32.63
CA ASP A 443 -0.42 -48.46 31.45
C ASP A 443 -1.51 -47.70 30.68
N GLY A 444 -1.18 -47.26 29.46
CA GLY A 444 -2.06 -46.41 28.66
C GLY A 444 -3.34 -47.14 28.26
N ALA A 445 -3.24 -48.35 27.71
CA ALA A 445 -4.41 -49.10 27.25
C ALA A 445 -5.40 -49.38 28.39
N ALA A 446 -4.89 -49.77 29.56
CA ALA A 446 -5.71 -49.97 30.76
C ALA A 446 -6.31 -48.66 31.27
N LEU A 447 -5.56 -47.55 31.22
CA LEU A 447 -6.05 -46.23 31.66
C LEU A 447 -7.17 -45.70 30.75
N TYR A 448 -7.00 -45.76 29.42
CA TYR A 448 -8.05 -45.39 28.46
C TYR A 448 -9.31 -46.24 28.67
N ALA A 449 -9.15 -47.54 28.91
CA ALA A 449 -10.27 -48.44 29.18
C ALA A 449 -11.02 -48.10 30.47
N ALA A 450 -10.29 -47.83 31.56
CA ALA A 450 -10.87 -47.49 32.85
C ALA A 450 -11.61 -46.14 32.82
N ILE A 451 -11.04 -45.11 32.19
CA ILE A 451 -11.67 -43.79 32.09
C ILE A 451 -12.94 -43.85 31.23
N ARG A 452 -12.92 -44.60 30.12
CA ARG A 452 -14.07 -44.71 29.20
C ARG A 452 -15.34 -45.19 29.88
N VAL A 453 -15.22 -46.06 30.89
CA VAL A 453 -16.36 -46.65 31.63
C VAL A 453 -16.55 -46.02 33.01
N GLY A 454 -15.77 -44.99 33.36
CA GLY A 454 -15.85 -44.32 34.66
C GLY A 454 -15.41 -45.18 35.86
N ASP A 455 -14.50 -46.15 35.67
CA ASP A 455 -13.98 -47.01 36.75
C ASP A 455 -12.92 -46.27 37.59
N VAL A 456 -13.40 -45.51 38.57
CA VAL A 456 -12.55 -44.70 39.44
C VAL A 456 -11.56 -45.54 40.25
N ALA A 457 -11.98 -46.71 40.74
CA ALA A 457 -11.13 -47.59 41.54
C ALA A 457 -9.95 -48.10 40.71
N LYS A 458 -10.21 -48.49 39.46
CA LYS A 458 -9.15 -48.91 38.54
C LYS A 458 -8.21 -47.77 38.21
N VAL A 459 -8.72 -46.56 37.94
CA VAL A 459 -7.86 -45.39 37.69
C VAL A 459 -6.97 -45.08 38.90
N LYS A 460 -7.51 -45.13 40.13
CA LYS A 460 -6.76 -44.95 41.38
C LYS A 460 -5.62 -45.96 41.53
N SER A 461 -5.82 -47.20 41.08
CA SER A 461 -4.76 -48.23 41.10
C SER A 461 -3.69 -48.03 40.02
N LEU A 462 -4.04 -47.42 38.88
CA LEU A 462 -3.14 -47.25 37.73
C LEU A 462 -2.31 -45.96 37.82
N VAL A 463 -2.88 -44.89 38.37
CA VAL A 463 -2.25 -43.57 38.43
C VAL A 463 -1.92 -43.23 39.87
N THR A 464 -0.63 -43.11 40.15
CA THR A 464 -0.06 -42.91 41.48
C THR A 464 0.86 -41.68 41.47
N ARG A 465 1.26 -41.21 42.64
CA ARG A 465 2.23 -40.11 42.77
C ARG A 465 3.55 -40.39 42.02
N ALA A 466 3.95 -41.65 41.90
CA ALA A 466 5.21 -42.03 41.24
C ALA A 466 5.16 -41.92 39.71
N ASN A 467 3.97 -41.98 39.09
CA ASN A 467 3.83 -42.06 37.63
C ASN A 467 2.90 -40.99 37.01
N VAL A 468 2.22 -40.17 37.82
CA VAL A 468 1.25 -39.19 37.31
C VAL A 468 1.87 -38.10 36.42
N ALA A 469 3.14 -37.76 36.67
CA ALA A 469 3.91 -36.80 35.88
C ALA A 469 4.66 -37.45 34.70
N GLN A 470 4.49 -38.76 34.48
CA GLN A 470 5.15 -39.49 33.40
C GLN A 470 4.16 -39.73 32.24
N PRO A 471 4.62 -39.64 30.97
CA PRO A 471 3.82 -40.06 29.82
C PRO A 471 3.29 -41.49 29.99
N VAL A 472 2.05 -41.74 29.59
CA VAL A 472 1.47 -43.08 29.65
C VAL A 472 2.25 -44.05 28.74
N ARG A 473 2.31 -45.32 29.12
CA ARG A 473 2.90 -46.36 28.29
C ARG A 473 1.88 -46.85 27.28
N PHE A 474 2.03 -46.44 26.03
CA PHE A 474 1.17 -46.88 24.93
C PHE A 474 2.04 -47.31 23.74
N PRO A 475 2.25 -48.62 23.52
CA PRO A 475 3.07 -49.11 22.41
C PRO A 475 2.56 -48.57 21.06
N GLY A 476 3.46 -47.98 20.27
CA GLY A 476 3.13 -47.42 18.95
C GLY A 476 2.68 -45.95 18.93
N MET A 477 2.61 -45.27 20.08
CA MET A 477 2.32 -43.83 20.14
C MET A 477 3.63 -43.03 20.21
N ALA A 478 3.84 -42.14 19.24
CA ALA A 478 5.08 -41.34 19.14
C ALA A 478 5.26 -40.34 20.30
N THR A 479 4.17 -39.73 20.77
CA THR A 479 4.17 -38.76 21.88
C THR A 479 3.04 -39.06 22.86
N PRO A 480 3.23 -40.01 23.79
CA PRO A 480 2.20 -40.38 24.74
C PRO A 480 1.83 -39.22 25.68
N PRO A 481 0.54 -38.96 25.93
CA PRO A 481 0.10 -37.89 26.82
C PRO A 481 0.34 -38.24 28.30
N LEU A 482 0.30 -37.22 29.17
CA LEU A 482 0.21 -37.44 30.62
C LEU A 482 -1.16 -38.01 31.00
N PRO A 483 -1.27 -38.79 32.10
CA PRO A 483 -2.54 -39.34 32.59
C PRO A 483 -3.67 -38.29 32.70
N LEU A 484 -3.35 -37.08 33.18
CA LEU A 484 -4.34 -36.00 33.30
C LEU A 484 -4.86 -35.53 31.93
N VAL A 485 -3.98 -35.45 30.92
CA VAL A 485 -4.38 -35.11 29.54
C VAL A 485 -5.33 -36.17 28.98
N VAL A 486 -5.08 -37.45 29.28
CA VAL A 486 -5.98 -38.55 28.90
C VAL A 486 -7.36 -38.32 29.51
N ALA A 487 -7.46 -38.06 30.81
CA ALA A 487 -8.74 -37.83 31.48
C ALA A 487 -9.49 -36.63 30.89
N VAL A 488 -8.82 -35.49 30.70
CA VAL A 488 -9.46 -34.29 30.13
C VAL A 488 -9.97 -34.52 28.71
N ASN A 489 -9.35 -35.41 27.92
CA ASN A 489 -9.86 -35.75 26.58
C ASN A 489 -11.22 -36.48 26.61
N TYR A 490 -11.67 -36.97 27.78
CA TYR A 490 -13.00 -37.57 27.94
C TYR A 490 -14.09 -36.56 28.35
N CYS A 491 -13.75 -35.28 28.46
CA CYS A 491 -14.73 -34.23 28.69
C CYS A 491 -15.77 -34.16 27.54
N GLY A 492 -17.05 -34.23 27.90
CA GLY A 492 -18.16 -34.22 26.93
C GLY A 492 -18.43 -35.57 26.25
N ILE A 493 -17.68 -36.63 26.57
CA ILE A 493 -17.93 -37.98 26.04
C ILE A 493 -19.04 -38.67 26.85
N PRO A 494 -20.16 -39.10 26.24
CA PRO A 494 -21.31 -39.65 26.97
C PRO A 494 -21.04 -40.93 27.77
N THR A 495 -19.93 -41.62 27.51
CA THR A 495 -19.63 -42.92 28.13
C THR A 495 -19.18 -42.81 29.59
N VAL A 496 -18.82 -41.61 30.05
CA VAL A 496 -18.45 -41.34 31.45
C VAL A 496 -19.25 -40.14 31.95
N THR A 497 -19.86 -40.27 33.13
CA THR A 497 -20.63 -39.16 33.70
C THR A 497 -19.69 -38.03 34.16
N PRO A 498 -20.13 -36.76 34.14
CA PRO A 498 -19.35 -35.64 34.66
C PRO A 498 -18.82 -35.85 36.08
N ALA A 499 -19.63 -36.48 36.95
CA ALA A 499 -19.25 -36.78 38.34
C ALA A 499 -18.12 -37.82 38.42
N GLN A 500 -18.21 -38.92 37.68
CA GLN A 500 -17.15 -39.94 37.63
C GLN A 500 -15.85 -39.38 37.07
N LEU A 501 -15.94 -38.57 36.00
CA LEU A 501 -14.78 -37.94 35.41
C LEU A 501 -14.13 -36.92 36.36
N ALA A 502 -14.95 -36.15 37.09
CA ALA A 502 -14.46 -35.22 38.11
C ALA A 502 -13.73 -35.95 39.24
N GLU A 503 -14.21 -37.12 39.69
CA GLU A 503 -13.53 -37.91 40.73
C GLU A 503 -12.17 -38.46 40.23
N ILE A 504 -12.11 -38.92 38.98
CA ILE A 504 -10.87 -39.35 38.31
C ILE A 504 -9.86 -38.20 38.27
N VAL A 505 -10.30 -37.02 37.81
CA VAL A 505 -9.43 -35.84 37.70
C VAL A 505 -8.97 -35.35 39.08
N ALA A 506 -9.87 -35.34 40.07
CA ALA A 506 -9.53 -34.97 41.44
C ALA A 506 -8.47 -35.90 42.03
N HIS A 507 -8.57 -37.21 41.77
CA HIS A 507 -7.54 -38.16 42.16
C HIS A 507 -6.18 -37.80 41.54
N MET A 508 -6.13 -37.63 40.22
CA MET A 508 -4.89 -37.29 39.49
C MET A 508 -4.24 -36.00 40.03
N VAL A 509 -5.04 -34.96 40.26
CA VAL A 509 -4.56 -33.71 40.87
C VAL A 509 -4.03 -33.94 42.28
N SER A 510 -4.72 -34.72 43.12
CA SER A 510 -4.30 -34.99 44.51
C SER A 510 -3.00 -35.79 44.60
N VAL A 511 -2.69 -36.64 43.60
CA VAL A 511 -1.42 -37.37 43.53
C VAL A 511 -0.30 -36.58 42.85
N GLY A 512 -0.55 -35.35 42.39
CA GLY A 512 0.48 -34.43 41.90
C GLY A 512 0.43 -34.12 40.40
N ALA A 513 -0.68 -34.40 39.71
CA ALA A 513 -0.84 -33.92 38.34
C ALA A 513 -0.92 -32.38 38.31
N ASP A 514 -0.23 -31.78 37.35
CA ASP A 514 -0.30 -30.35 37.09
C ASP A 514 -1.30 -30.05 35.95
N PRO A 515 -2.42 -29.34 36.23
CA PRO A 515 -3.36 -28.88 35.21
C PRO A 515 -2.78 -27.84 34.25
N GLU A 516 -1.68 -27.17 34.59
CA GLU A 516 -1.06 -26.11 33.78
C GLU A 516 -0.13 -26.66 32.68
N VAL A 517 -0.03 -27.99 32.57
CA VAL A 517 0.78 -28.65 31.53
C VAL A 517 0.29 -28.28 30.13
N LYS A 518 1.24 -28.19 29.20
CA LYS A 518 0.94 -28.08 27.77
C LYS A 518 0.77 -29.48 27.18
N ASP A 519 -0.24 -29.67 26.34
CA ASP A 519 -0.42 -30.91 25.58
C ASP A 519 0.59 -31.03 24.43
N ALA A 520 0.50 -32.11 23.66
CA ALA A 520 1.40 -32.35 22.52
C ALA A 520 1.27 -31.29 21.42
N GLN A 521 0.18 -30.51 21.40
CA GLN A 521 -0.07 -29.40 20.49
C GLN A 521 0.39 -28.06 21.08
N GLY A 522 0.96 -28.06 22.28
CA GLY A 522 1.42 -26.86 22.97
C GLY A 522 0.31 -26.04 23.62
N GLN A 523 -0.93 -26.54 23.66
CA GLN A 523 -2.06 -25.87 24.31
C GLN A 523 -2.06 -26.15 25.81
N ASN A 524 -2.32 -25.12 26.62
CA ASN A 524 -2.49 -25.29 28.07
C ASN A 524 -3.74 -26.13 28.35
N LEU A 525 -3.57 -27.19 29.14
CA LEU A 525 -4.61 -28.17 29.42
C LEU A 525 -5.79 -27.55 30.17
N PHE A 526 -5.52 -26.65 31.11
CA PHE A 526 -6.55 -26.00 31.93
C PHE A 526 -7.42 -25.05 31.11
N ASP A 527 -6.82 -24.27 30.22
CA ASP A 527 -7.52 -23.39 29.29
C ASP A 527 -8.40 -24.18 28.32
N ARG A 528 -7.89 -25.30 27.79
CA ARG A 528 -8.68 -26.19 26.93
C ARG A 528 -9.87 -26.80 27.67
N ALA A 529 -9.64 -27.23 28.92
CA ALA A 529 -10.69 -27.78 29.77
C ALA A 529 -11.82 -26.78 30.01
N ARG A 530 -11.53 -25.47 30.09
CA ARG A 530 -12.55 -24.44 30.30
C ARG A 530 -13.65 -24.41 29.23
N TYR A 531 -13.35 -24.84 28.01
CA TYR A 531 -14.31 -24.94 26.91
C TYR A 531 -14.89 -26.34 26.73
N ALA A 532 -14.10 -27.39 26.99
CA ALA A 532 -14.49 -28.77 26.69
C ALA A 532 -15.15 -29.48 27.88
N CYS A 533 -14.83 -29.08 29.10
CA CYS A 533 -15.18 -29.81 30.32
C CYS A 533 -16.40 -29.24 31.04
N PRO A 534 -17.22 -30.12 31.65
CA PRO A 534 -18.32 -29.69 32.50
C PRO A 534 -17.80 -29.05 33.82
N PRO A 535 -18.62 -28.24 34.51
CA PRO A 535 -18.20 -27.45 35.68
C PRO A 535 -17.58 -28.28 36.81
N GLU A 536 -18.04 -29.52 37.02
CA GLU A 536 -17.55 -30.43 38.05
C GLU A 536 -16.09 -30.82 37.81
N VAL A 537 -15.72 -31.08 36.55
CA VAL A 537 -14.35 -31.40 36.16
C VAL A 537 -13.46 -30.17 36.29
N MET A 538 -13.96 -28.99 35.93
CA MET A 538 -13.24 -27.73 36.15
C MET A 538 -12.96 -27.47 37.63
N LYS A 539 -13.94 -27.75 38.51
CA LYS A 539 -13.74 -27.67 39.96
C LYS A 539 -12.70 -28.68 40.45
N ALA A 540 -12.69 -29.91 39.92
CA ALA A 540 -11.67 -30.91 40.23
C ALA A 540 -10.26 -30.46 39.81
N LEU A 541 -10.10 -29.85 38.63
CA LEU A 541 -8.83 -29.28 38.17
C LEU A 541 -8.34 -28.13 39.05
N GLN A 542 -9.22 -27.40 39.73
CA GLN A 542 -8.80 -26.36 40.70
C GLN A 542 -8.24 -26.93 42.02
N GLY A 543 -8.35 -28.24 42.25
CA GLY A 543 -7.84 -28.91 43.45
C GLY A 543 -8.86 -29.12 44.58
N GLY A 544 -10.17 -29.07 44.28
CA GLY A 544 -11.23 -29.32 45.27
C GLY A 544 -11.67 -28.07 46.02
#